data_AF-D1AA71-F1
#
_entry.id   AF-D1AA71-F1
#
_cell.length_a   1.000
_cell.length_b   1.000
_cell.length_c   1.000
_cell.angle_alpha   90.00
_cell.angle_beta   90.00
_cell.angle_gamma   90.00
#
_symmetry.space_group_name_H-M   'P 1'
#
loop_
_entity.id
_entity.type
_entity.pdbx_description
1 polymer ?
#
loop_
_entity_poly.entity_id
_entity_poly.type
_entity_poly.pdbx_seq_one_letter_code
_entity_poly.pdbx_strand_id
1 'polypeptide(L)'
;MAYQVPFETVLRGLRERLDEEDLAEVCDLLMWRTPDNGAELRDVCKNWLRHGTAEEVSAALTINGGTYFRTRDEWEAELRAVVDRFPQFRERVERILRDWDDRHKTRAAREALQGGASLSFVADAYGITEERLPPGSTNTFARTPLRTLSHEPLPKPRLSRT
;
A
#
# COMPACT_ATOMS: atom_id res chain seq x y z
N MET A 1 -29.91 21.67 -11.36
CA MET A 1 -28.52 21.34 -11.71
C MET A 1 -27.69 21.47 -10.46
N ALA A 2 -27.20 20.37 -9.89
CA ALA A 2 -26.23 20.45 -8.80
C ALA A 2 -24.88 20.81 -9.43
N TYR A 3 -24.29 21.92 -8.99
CA TYR A 3 -22.95 22.31 -9.42
C TYR A 3 -21.98 21.36 -8.73
N GLN A 4 -21.35 20.45 -9.48
CA GLN A 4 -20.31 19.58 -8.95
C GLN A 4 -18.97 20.30 -9.16
N VAL A 5 -18.41 20.80 -8.06
CA VAL A 5 -17.06 21.37 -8.07
C VAL A 5 -16.06 20.20 -8.17
N PRO A 6 -15.11 20.21 -9.12
CA PRO A 6 -14.09 19.18 -9.20
C PRO A 6 -13.28 19.11 -7.90
N PHE A 7 -12.99 17.90 -7.43
CA PHE A 7 -12.28 17.71 -6.15
C PHE A 7 -10.89 18.35 -6.15
N GLU A 8 -10.20 18.36 -7.30
CA GLU A 8 -8.94 19.10 -7.47
C GLU A 8 -9.08 20.60 -7.16
N THR A 9 -10.20 21.22 -7.54
CA THR A 9 -10.47 22.64 -7.25
C THR A 9 -10.64 22.86 -5.75
N VAL A 10 -11.30 21.92 -5.06
CA VAL A 10 -11.43 21.95 -3.59
C VAL A 10 -10.06 21.85 -2.93
N LEU A 11 -9.21 20.91 -3.35
CA LEU A 11 -7.88 20.73 -2.78
C LEU A 11 -6.96 21.93 -3.00
N ARG A 12 -7.00 22.54 -4.19
CA ARG A 12 -6.25 23.79 -4.42
C ARG A 12 -6.72 24.90 -3.50
N GLY A 13 -8.03 25.06 -3.33
CA GLY A 13 -8.60 26.04 -2.39
C GLY A 13 -8.22 25.77 -0.93
N LEU A 14 -8.16 24.51 -0.51
CA LEU A 14 -7.72 24.15 0.84
C LEU A 14 -6.24 24.47 1.04
N ARG A 15 -5.38 24.09 0.10
CA ARG A 15 -3.94 24.39 0.12
C ARG A 15 -3.63 25.89 0.20
N GLU A 16 -4.44 26.74 -0.42
CA GLU A 16 -4.28 28.20 -0.33
C GLU A 16 -4.57 28.77 1.07
N ARG A 17 -5.29 28.02 1.92
CA ARG A 17 -5.82 28.48 3.21
C ARG A 17 -5.22 27.75 4.40
N LEU A 18 -4.65 26.57 4.18
CA LEU A 18 -4.09 25.69 5.18
C LEU A 18 -2.60 25.54 4.92
N ASP A 19 -1.83 25.39 6.00
CA ASP A 19 -0.46 24.92 5.87
C ASP A 19 -0.41 23.43 5.52
N GLU A 20 0.80 22.90 5.34
CA GLU A 20 0.96 21.51 4.94
C GLU A 20 0.42 20.52 5.98
N GLU A 21 0.57 20.80 7.28
CA GLU A 21 0.15 19.88 8.35
C GLU A 21 -1.38 19.82 8.44
N ASP A 22 -2.02 20.99 8.48
CA ASP A 22 -3.48 21.10 8.48
C ASP A 22 -4.10 20.50 7.22
N LEU A 23 -3.46 20.70 6.06
CA LEU A 23 -3.92 20.12 4.80
C LEU A 23 -3.87 18.59 4.84
N ALA A 24 -2.80 17.99 5.38
CA ALA A 24 -2.71 16.55 5.55
C ALA A 24 -3.82 16.02 6.47
N GLU A 25 -4.04 16.65 7.62
CA GLU A 25 -5.07 16.20 8.56
C GLU A 25 -6.47 16.23 7.93
N VAL A 26 -6.80 17.33 7.23
CA VAL A 26 -8.09 17.45 6.53
C VAL A 26 -8.20 16.40 5.42
N CYS A 27 -7.15 16.15 4.64
CA CYS A 27 -7.18 15.15 3.57
C CYS A 27 -7.30 13.72 4.11
N ASP A 28 -6.65 13.41 5.23
CA ASP A 28 -6.78 12.12 5.90
C ASP A 28 -8.22 11.90 6.39
N LEU A 29 -8.85 12.93 6.96
CA LEU A 29 -10.27 12.88 7.32
C LEU A 29 -11.17 12.69 6.10
N LEU A 30 -10.92 13.42 5.01
CA LEU A 30 -11.68 13.31 3.77
C LEU A 30 -11.58 11.91 3.16
N MET A 31 -10.41 11.26 3.27
CA MET A 31 -10.22 9.90 2.76
C MET A 31 -11.20 8.90 3.36
N TRP A 32 -11.55 9.04 4.64
CA TRP A 32 -12.50 8.16 5.34
C TRP A 32 -13.96 8.61 5.28
N ARG A 33 -14.20 9.88 4.94
CA ARG A 33 -15.54 10.49 4.95
C ARG A 33 -16.18 10.57 3.56
N THR A 34 -15.40 10.33 2.52
CA THR A 34 -15.88 10.33 1.13
C THR A 34 -16.47 8.96 0.75
N PRO A 35 -17.55 8.91 -0.04
CA PRO A 35 -18.21 7.66 -0.43
C PRO A 35 -17.32 6.69 -1.22
N ASP A 36 -16.28 7.21 -1.87
CA ASP A 36 -15.31 6.47 -2.68
C ASP A 36 -14.04 6.08 -1.89
N ASN A 37 -14.04 6.28 -0.57
CA ASN A 37 -12.90 6.05 0.32
C ASN A 37 -11.63 6.80 -0.16
N GLY A 38 -11.81 8.04 -0.62
CA GLY A 38 -10.75 8.92 -1.08
C GLY A 38 -10.10 8.51 -2.39
N ALA A 39 -10.80 7.76 -3.25
CA ALA A 39 -10.27 7.39 -4.56
C ALA A 39 -9.94 8.63 -5.41
N GLU A 40 -10.86 9.60 -5.47
CA GLU A 40 -10.67 10.85 -6.20
C GLU A 40 -9.52 11.68 -5.61
N LEU A 41 -9.40 11.76 -4.27
CA LEU A 41 -8.26 12.40 -3.58
C LEU A 41 -6.93 11.76 -4.01
N ARG A 42 -6.85 10.43 -4.01
CA ARG A 42 -5.63 9.70 -4.42
C ARG A 42 -5.30 9.99 -5.88
N ASP A 43 -6.29 10.05 -6.76
CA ASP A 43 -6.05 10.31 -8.18
C ASP A 43 -5.57 11.74 -8.45
N VAL A 44 -6.10 12.74 -7.73
CA VAL A 44 -5.55 14.11 -7.79
C VAL A 44 -4.11 14.14 -7.30
N CYS A 45 -3.80 13.48 -6.18
CA CYS A 45 -2.44 13.45 -5.66
C CYS A 45 -1.46 12.74 -6.61
N LYS A 46 -1.85 11.62 -7.24
CA LYS A 46 -1.05 10.98 -8.30
C LYS A 46 -0.80 11.93 -9.47
N ASN A 47 -1.83 12.64 -9.91
CA ASN A 47 -1.72 13.59 -11.00
C ASN A 47 -0.76 14.74 -10.65
N TRP A 48 -0.84 15.28 -9.43
CA TRP A 48 0.09 16.29 -8.94
C TRP A 48 1.53 15.78 -8.85
N LEU A 49 1.74 14.55 -8.35
CA LEU A 49 3.07 13.96 -8.38
C LEU A 49 3.59 13.86 -9.81
N ARG A 50 2.78 13.42 -10.78
CA ARG A 50 3.22 13.21 -12.18
C ARG A 50 3.38 14.48 -13.00
N HIS A 51 2.55 15.48 -12.78
CA HIS A 51 2.37 16.61 -13.71
C HIS A 51 2.20 17.97 -13.01
N GLY A 52 2.16 18.00 -11.69
CA GLY A 52 1.91 19.22 -10.92
C GLY A 52 3.11 20.16 -10.83
N THR A 53 2.81 21.34 -10.32
CA THR A 53 3.81 22.34 -9.89
C THR A 53 4.56 21.87 -8.64
N ALA A 54 5.67 22.54 -8.30
CA ALA A 54 6.41 22.23 -7.07
C ALA A 54 5.53 22.30 -5.82
N GLU A 55 4.59 23.24 -5.78
CA GLU A 55 3.70 23.43 -4.63
C GLU A 55 2.65 22.32 -4.52
N GLU A 56 2.07 21.90 -5.65
CA GLU A 56 1.15 20.77 -5.73
C GLU A 56 1.85 19.45 -5.37
N VAL A 57 3.10 19.29 -5.81
CA VAL A 57 3.94 18.16 -5.42
C VAL A 57 4.22 18.19 -3.92
N SER A 58 4.55 19.35 -3.33
CA SER A 58 4.77 19.46 -1.89
C SER A 58 3.54 19.00 -1.10
N ALA A 59 2.35 19.50 -1.49
CA ALA A 59 1.09 19.10 -0.90
C ALA A 59 0.82 17.59 -1.05
N ALA A 60 1.03 17.02 -2.24
CA ALA A 60 0.86 15.59 -2.48
C ALA A 60 1.85 14.73 -1.66
N LEU A 61 3.08 15.20 -1.42
CA LEU A 61 4.04 14.53 -0.55
C LEU A 61 3.70 14.64 0.94
N THR A 62 2.85 15.59 1.33
CA THR A 62 2.35 15.71 2.71
C THR A 62 1.23 14.73 2.99
N ILE A 63 0.24 14.68 2.10
CA ILE A 63 -0.95 13.86 2.29
C ILE A 63 -0.54 12.36 2.30
N ASN A 64 -0.97 11.61 3.31
CA ASN A 64 -0.72 10.16 3.48
C ASN A 64 0.74 9.71 3.22
N GLY A 65 1.72 10.59 3.49
CA GLY A 65 3.14 10.36 3.20
C GLY A 65 3.43 10.01 1.73
N GLY A 66 2.62 10.47 0.78
CA GLY A 66 2.80 10.21 -0.65
C GLY A 66 2.36 8.83 -1.13
N THR A 67 1.74 7.99 -0.29
CA THR A 67 1.39 6.61 -0.64
C THR A 67 0.10 6.51 -1.45
N TYR A 68 0.22 6.57 -2.79
CA TYR A 68 -0.94 6.55 -3.69
C TYR A 68 -0.92 5.43 -4.73
N PHE A 69 0.21 4.75 -4.89
CA PHE A 69 0.42 3.79 -5.97
C PHE A 69 0.20 2.37 -5.49
N ARG A 70 -0.06 1.46 -6.43
CA ARG A 70 -0.49 0.10 -6.11
C ARG A 70 0.65 -0.76 -5.58
N THR A 71 1.86 -0.52 -6.08
CA THR A 71 3.05 -1.29 -5.72
C THR A 71 4.13 -0.39 -5.17
N ARG A 72 5.00 -0.97 -4.34
CA ARG A 72 6.14 -0.25 -3.79
C ARG A 72 7.11 0.23 -4.87
N ASP A 73 7.26 -0.53 -5.95
CA ASP A 73 8.15 -0.20 -7.07
C ASP A 73 7.60 0.94 -7.92
N GLU A 74 6.30 0.92 -8.24
CA GLU A 74 5.62 2.03 -8.91
C GLU A 74 5.76 3.30 -8.08
N TRP A 75 5.53 3.20 -6.77
CA TRP A 75 5.67 4.33 -5.87
C TRP A 75 7.10 4.89 -5.82
N GLU A 76 8.11 4.01 -5.76
CA GLU A 76 9.53 4.41 -5.78
C GLU A 76 9.89 5.17 -7.04
N ALA A 77 9.45 4.65 -8.19
CA ALA A 77 9.75 5.23 -9.50
C ALA A 77 9.15 6.64 -9.62
N GLU A 78 7.91 6.80 -9.18
CA GLU A 78 7.19 8.09 -9.25
C GLU A 78 7.80 9.12 -8.29
N LEU A 79 8.16 8.71 -7.08
CA LEU A 79 8.84 9.61 -6.14
C LEU A 79 10.25 9.99 -6.59
N ARG A 80 10.99 9.09 -7.24
CA ARG A 80 12.29 9.44 -7.86
C ARG A 80 12.13 10.40 -9.02
N ALA A 81 11.12 10.20 -9.87
CA ALA A 81 10.81 11.11 -10.98
C ALA A 81 10.39 12.51 -10.48
N VAL A 82 9.83 12.61 -9.27
CA VAL A 82 9.63 13.91 -8.59
C VAL A 82 10.96 14.57 -8.24
N VAL A 83 11.90 13.84 -7.65
CA VAL A 83 13.23 14.38 -7.29
C VAL A 83 14.00 14.84 -8.52
N ASP A 84 13.89 14.12 -9.63
CA ASP A 84 14.54 14.51 -10.89
C ASP A 84 14.01 15.84 -11.44
N ARG A 85 12.70 16.10 -11.28
CA ARG A 85 12.06 17.37 -11.68
C ARG A 85 12.23 18.49 -10.65
N PHE A 86 12.24 18.13 -9.37
CA PHE A 86 12.23 19.05 -8.24
C PHE A 86 13.24 18.57 -7.18
N PRO A 87 14.54 18.84 -7.37
CA PRO A 87 15.60 18.34 -6.51
C PRO A 87 15.47 18.73 -5.03
N GLN A 88 14.76 19.81 -4.72
CA GLN A 88 14.50 20.25 -3.35
C GLN A 88 13.71 19.23 -2.50
N PHE A 89 12.99 18.29 -3.13
CA PHE A 89 12.22 17.28 -2.40
C PHE A 89 13.01 16.01 -2.07
N ARG A 90 14.30 15.93 -2.44
CA ARG A 90 15.14 14.73 -2.26
C ARG A 90 15.09 14.16 -0.84
N GLU A 91 15.43 14.97 0.17
CA GLU A 91 15.48 14.50 1.56
C GLU A 91 14.12 14.03 2.07
N ARG A 92 13.05 14.71 1.65
CA ARG A 92 11.67 14.37 2.01
C ARG A 92 11.26 13.03 1.40
N VAL A 93 11.53 12.84 0.11
CA VAL A 93 11.27 11.59 -0.61
C VAL A 93 12.04 10.43 -0.02
N GLU A 94 13.33 10.61 0.29
CA GLU A 94 14.15 9.57 0.91
C GLU A 94 13.62 9.16 2.29
N ARG A 95 13.15 10.12 3.09
CA ARG A 95 12.52 9.87 4.38
C ARG A 95 11.23 9.07 4.23
N ILE A 96 10.35 9.50 3.32
CA ILE A 96 9.09 8.83 3.01
C ILE A 96 9.31 7.36 2.64
N LEU A 97 10.26 7.10 1.72
CA LEU A 97 10.58 5.75 1.27
C LEU A 97 11.12 4.87 2.41
N ARG A 98 11.96 5.45 3.28
CA ARG A 98 12.51 4.76 4.46
C ARG A 98 11.43 4.43 5.49
N ASP A 99 10.60 5.41 5.85
CA ASP A 99 9.54 5.24 6.85
C ASP A 99 8.51 4.19 6.40
N TRP A 100 8.27 4.09 5.10
CA TRP A 100 7.43 3.03 4.56
C TRP A 100 8.08 1.66 4.71
N ASP A 101 9.36 1.54 4.31
CA ASP A 101 10.11 0.30 4.41
C ASP A 101 10.12 -0.21 5.86
N ASP A 102 10.37 0.68 6.83
CA ASP A 102 10.41 0.34 8.25
C ASP A 102 9.04 -0.16 8.75
N ARG A 103 7.94 0.50 8.37
CA ARG A 103 6.58 0.11 8.78
C ARG A 103 6.13 -1.20 8.13
N HIS A 104 6.34 -1.37 6.83
CA HIS A 104 5.80 -2.49 6.06
C HIS A 104 6.66 -3.75 6.18
N LYS A 105 7.99 -3.64 6.17
CA LYS A 105 8.87 -4.81 6.38
C LYS A 105 8.71 -5.38 7.78
N THR A 106 8.60 -4.54 8.81
CA THR A 106 8.39 -5.00 10.19
C THR A 106 7.07 -5.74 10.35
N ARG A 107 5.99 -5.24 9.75
CA ARG A 107 4.67 -5.88 9.83
C ARG A 107 4.60 -7.16 8.98
N ALA A 108 5.15 -7.15 7.77
CA ALA A 108 5.29 -8.33 6.93
C ALA A 108 6.11 -9.43 7.61
N ALA A 109 7.22 -9.07 8.28
CA ALA A 109 8.01 -10.02 9.07
C ALA A 109 7.17 -10.68 10.16
N ARG A 110 6.41 -9.87 10.91
CA ARG A 110 5.55 -10.36 11.99
C ARG A 110 4.48 -11.31 11.47
N GLU A 111 3.82 -10.98 10.37
CA GLU A 111 2.77 -11.82 9.78
C GLU A 111 3.33 -13.11 9.18
N ALA A 112 4.49 -13.05 8.50
CA ALA A 112 5.19 -14.24 7.99
C ALA A 112 5.64 -15.17 9.13
N LEU A 113 6.12 -14.63 10.24
CA LEU A 113 6.61 -15.42 11.38
C LEU A 113 5.48 -15.96 12.27
N GLN A 114 4.36 -15.26 12.39
CA GLN A 114 3.27 -15.62 13.33
C GLN A 114 2.10 -16.34 12.66
N GLY A 115 1.82 -16.07 11.38
CA GLY A 115 0.57 -16.49 10.73
C GLY A 115 0.63 -17.80 9.95
N GLY A 116 1.83 -18.36 9.72
CA GLY A 116 2.00 -19.55 8.87
C GLY A 116 1.69 -19.31 7.38
N ALA A 117 1.38 -18.08 6.98
CA ALA A 117 1.14 -17.69 5.59
C ALA A 117 2.40 -17.89 4.74
N SER A 118 2.22 -18.19 3.45
CA SER A 118 3.35 -18.27 2.52
C SER A 118 3.99 -16.89 2.36
N LEU A 119 5.29 -16.86 2.07
CA LEU A 119 6.00 -15.61 1.82
C LEU A 119 5.43 -14.87 0.62
N SER A 120 5.00 -15.60 -0.41
CA SER A 120 4.29 -15.04 -1.57
C SER A 120 3.03 -14.27 -1.19
N PHE A 121 2.20 -14.83 -0.29
CA PHE A 121 0.96 -14.21 0.15
C PHE A 121 1.24 -12.94 0.95
N VAL A 122 2.24 -12.99 1.83
CA VAL A 122 2.66 -11.83 2.61
C VAL A 122 3.30 -10.77 1.70
N ALA A 123 4.11 -11.15 0.72
CA ALA A 123 4.71 -10.20 -0.21
C ALA A 123 3.64 -9.46 -1.05
N ASP A 124 2.66 -10.20 -1.58
CA ASP A 124 1.55 -9.65 -2.36
C ASP A 124 0.67 -8.72 -1.52
N ALA A 125 0.32 -9.11 -0.28
CA ALA A 125 -0.47 -8.31 0.64
C ALA A 125 0.17 -6.94 0.97
N TYR A 126 1.48 -6.83 0.86
CA TYR A 126 2.25 -5.60 1.12
C TYR A 126 2.75 -4.92 -0.17
N GLY A 127 2.39 -5.44 -1.34
CA GLY A 127 2.77 -4.86 -2.64
C GLY A 127 4.29 -4.83 -2.88
N ILE A 128 5.01 -5.84 -2.38
CA ILE A 128 6.46 -6.02 -2.52
C ILE A 128 6.81 -7.38 -3.10
N THR A 129 8.06 -7.57 -3.54
CA THR A 129 8.57 -8.89 -3.90
C THR A 129 9.01 -9.68 -2.66
N GLU A 130 9.08 -11.01 -2.77
CA GLU A 130 9.58 -11.85 -1.68
C GLU A 130 11.02 -11.50 -1.28
N GLU A 131 11.85 -11.03 -2.21
CA GLU A 131 13.25 -10.66 -1.92
C GLU A 131 13.36 -9.41 -1.05
N ARG A 132 12.31 -8.58 -1.01
CA ARG A 132 12.23 -7.37 -0.18
C ARG A 132 11.73 -7.66 1.24
N LEU A 133 11.33 -8.91 1.53
CA LEU A 133 11.02 -9.33 2.90
C LEU A 133 12.31 -9.41 3.74
N PRO A 134 12.23 -9.14 5.04
CA PRO A 134 13.41 -9.17 5.89
C PRO A 134 14.03 -10.57 5.97
N PRO A 135 15.37 -10.65 6.08
CA PRO A 135 16.07 -11.92 6.20
C PRO A 135 15.63 -12.67 7.46
N GLY A 136 15.30 -13.95 7.32
CA GLY A 136 14.81 -14.80 8.41
C GLY A 136 13.31 -15.11 8.38
N SER A 137 12.54 -14.53 7.45
CA SER A 137 11.13 -14.86 7.23
C SER A 137 10.89 -16.25 6.60
N THR A 138 11.85 -17.17 6.62
CA THR A 138 11.71 -18.50 6.00
C THR A 138 10.55 -19.28 6.59
N ASN A 139 9.55 -19.58 5.75
CA ASN A 139 8.46 -20.47 6.11
C ASN A 139 8.98 -21.91 6.16
N THR A 140 9.28 -22.40 7.37
CA THR A 140 9.78 -23.77 7.60
C THR A 140 8.74 -24.86 7.25
N PHE A 141 7.52 -24.50 6.84
CA PHE A 141 6.48 -25.48 6.47
C PHE A 141 6.53 -25.96 5.01
N ALA A 142 7.43 -25.45 4.16
CA ALA A 142 7.55 -25.89 2.76
C ALA A 142 8.30 -27.23 2.56
N ARG A 143 8.45 -28.08 3.59
CA ARG A 143 9.15 -29.38 3.49
C ARG A 143 8.47 -30.57 4.14
N THR A 144 7.14 -30.59 4.22
CA THR A 144 6.45 -31.88 4.40
C THR A 144 6.12 -32.43 3.02
N PRO A 145 6.83 -33.46 2.51
CA PRO A 145 6.43 -34.09 1.26
C PRO A 145 5.02 -34.63 1.44
N LEU A 146 4.15 -34.36 0.46
CA LEU A 146 2.84 -34.98 0.33
C LEU A 146 3.04 -36.49 0.40
N ARG A 147 2.78 -37.07 1.57
CA ARG A 147 2.72 -38.50 1.77
C ARG A 147 1.61 -38.96 0.85
N THR A 148 1.97 -39.64 -0.25
CA THR A 148 1.04 -40.37 -1.11
C THR A 148 0.12 -41.20 -0.22
N LEU A 149 -1.11 -40.73 -0.06
CA LEU A 149 -2.19 -41.51 0.53
C LEU A 149 -2.49 -42.62 -0.49
N SER A 150 -1.84 -43.76 -0.31
CA SER A 150 -2.26 -45.01 -0.92
C SER A 150 -3.73 -45.21 -0.60
N HIS A 151 -4.55 -45.31 -1.65
CA HIS A 151 -5.95 -45.70 -1.57
C HIS A 151 -6.06 -47.08 -0.93
N GLU A 152 -6.27 -47.14 0.39
CA GLU A 152 -6.94 -48.29 1.00
C GLU A 152 -8.45 -48.14 0.77
N PRO A 153 -9.12 -49.13 0.17
CA PRO A 153 -10.56 -49.08 -0.01
C PRO A 153 -11.26 -49.26 1.35
N LEU A 154 -12.17 -48.33 1.64
CA LEU A 154 -13.03 -48.35 2.83
C LEU A 154 -13.78 -49.69 2.99
N PRO A 155 -13.90 -50.23 4.23
CA PRO A 155 -14.69 -51.43 4.47
C PRO A 155 -16.18 -51.14 4.27
N LYS A 156 -16.85 -51.99 3.49
CA LYS A 156 -18.28 -51.87 3.17
C LYS A 156 -19.16 -52.03 4.43
N PRO A 157 -20.22 -51.23 4.59
CA PRO A 157 -21.14 -51.36 5.72
C PRO A 157 -21.91 -52.68 5.66
N ARG A 158 -21.94 -53.42 6.78
CA ARG A 158 -22.83 -54.58 6.95
C ARG A 158 -24.26 -54.10 7.13
N LEU A 159 -25.13 -54.46 6.20
CA LEU A 159 -26.57 -54.37 6.37
C LEU A 159 -27.01 -55.41 7.41
N SER A 160 -27.38 -54.95 8.61
CA SER A 160 -28.12 -55.78 9.56
C SER A 160 -29.57 -55.86 9.10
N ARG A 161 -29.96 -57.03 8.58
CA ARG A 161 -31.36 -57.47 8.52
C ARG A 161 -31.77 -57.88 9.94
N THR A 162 -32.73 -57.16 10.53
CA THR A 162 -34.11 -57.58 10.87
C THR A 162 -34.71 -56.58 11.84
#